data_AF-A0A7J4KEK5-F1
#
_entry.id   AF-A0A7J4KEK5-F1
#
_cell.length_a   1.000
_cell.length_b   1.000
_cell.length_c   1.000
_cell.angle_alpha   90.00
_cell.angle_beta   90.00
_cell.angle_gamma   90.00
#
_symmetry.space_group_name_H-M   'P 1'
#
loop_
_entity.id
_entity.type
_entity.pdbx_description
1 polymer ?
#
loop_
_entity_poly.entity_id
_entity_poly.type
_entity_poly.pdbx_seq_one_letter_code
_entity_poly.pdbx_strand_id
1 'polypeptide(L)' 'NIDMYEMYQIFNMGMGLTVIVEEEDASETIKILQTYSDATVRRVGTVQKGAGVEVPSLKLRYH' A
#
# COMPACT_ATOMS: atom_id res chain seq x y z
N ASN A 1 6.93 23.34 -5.82
CA ASN A 1 7.46 22.16 -5.11
C ASN A 1 6.33 21.70 -4.22
N ILE A 2 5.76 20.50 -4.46
CA ILE A 2 4.65 19.97 -3.67
C ILE A 2 5.26 19.16 -2.54
N ASP A 3 4.77 19.34 -1.31
CA ASP A 3 5.29 18.59 -0.17
C ASP A 3 4.89 17.09 -0.25
N MET A 4 5.71 16.21 0.31
CA MET A 4 5.42 14.77 0.31
C MET A 4 4.09 14.43 0.98
N TYR A 5 3.69 15.19 2.01
CA TYR A 5 2.37 15.05 2.62
C TYR A 5 1.25 15.32 1.61
N GLU A 6 1.33 16.43 0.87
CA GLU A 6 0.35 16.78 -0.15
C GLU A 6 0.36 15.76 -1.31
N MET A 7 1.54 15.27 -1.71
CA MET A 7 1.66 14.28 -2.78
C MET A 7 0.91 12.98 -2.45
N TYR A 8 1.04 12.46 -1.23
CA TYR A 8 0.38 11.23 -0.80
C TYR A 8 -1.13 11.41 -0.53
N GLN A 9 -1.60 12.64 -0.31
CA GLN A 9 -3.04 12.92 -0.23
C GLN A 9 -3.72 13.04 -1.60
N ILE A 10 -2.99 13.53 -2.61
CA ILE A 10 -3.55 13.86 -3.93
C ILE A 10 -3.32 12.74 -4.94
N PHE A 11 -2.17 12.08 -4.89
CA PHE A 11 -1.75 11.08 -5.87
C PHE A 11 -1.68 9.69 -5.26
N ASN A 12 -1.91 8.67 -6.09
CA ASN A 12 -1.85 7.28 -5.69
C ASN A 12 -0.41 6.75 -5.46
N MET A 13 0.60 7.56 -5.76
CA MET A 13 2.03 7.22 -5.61
C MET A 13 2.44 5.90 -6.30
N GLY A 14 1.78 5.57 -7.42
CA GLY A 14 2.01 4.35 -8.19
C GLY A 14 1.23 3.12 -7.71
N MET A 15 0.34 3.27 -6.73
CA MET A 15 -0.50 2.19 -6.20
C MET A 15 -1.98 2.43 -6.50
N GLY A 16 -2.48 1.87 -7.61
CA GLY A 16 -3.88 2.03 -8.02
C GLY A 16 -4.89 1.17 -7.25
N LEU A 17 -4.43 0.07 -6.63
CA LEU A 17 -5.25 -0.88 -5.90
C LEU A 17 -4.49 -1.40 -4.69
N THR A 18 -5.19 -1.51 -3.56
CA THR A 18 -4.69 -2.19 -2.35
C THR A 18 -5.64 -3.31 -1.99
N VAL A 19 -5.09 -4.48 -1.68
CA VAL A 19 -5.83 -5.65 -1.21
C VAL A 19 -5.27 -6.02 0.16
N ILE A 20 -6.16 -6.24 1.13
CA ILE A 20 -5.80 -6.69 2.48
C ILE A 20 -6.19 -8.17 2.58
N VAL A 21 -5.22 -8.98 2.98
CA VAL A 21 -5.37 -10.43 3.16
C VAL A 21 -4.69 -10.86 4.46
N GLU A 22 -4.99 -12.07 4.92
CA GLU A 22 -4.25 -12.70 6.00
C GLU A 22 -2.79 -12.93 5.59
N GLU A 23 -1.88 -12.93 6.57
CA GLU A 23 -0.45 -13.06 6.32
C GLU A 23 -0.10 -14.39 5.62
N GLU A 24 -0.82 -15.46 5.95
CA GLU A 24 -0.64 -16.79 5.35
C GLU A 24 -1.02 -16.84 3.87
N ASP A 25 -1.96 -15.98 3.43
CA ASP A 25 -2.43 -15.92 2.05
C ASP A 25 -1.64 -14.93 1.18
N ALA A 26 -0.78 -14.11 1.78
CA ALA A 26 -0.12 -13.00 1.11
C ALA A 26 0.73 -13.45 -0.09
N SER A 27 1.51 -14.53 0.05
CA SER A 27 2.36 -15.03 -1.04
C SER A 27 1.57 -15.60 -2.21
N GLU A 28 0.52 -16.39 -1.93
CA GLU A 28 -0.31 -16.97 -2.98
C GLU A 28 -1.15 -15.89 -3.67
N THR A 29 -1.68 -14.93 -2.92
CA THR A 29 -2.40 -13.77 -3.46
C THR A 29 -1.52 -12.98 -4.44
N ILE A 30 -0.27 -12.67 -4.07
CA ILE A 30 0.66 -11.97 -4.96
C ILE A 30 0.88 -12.77 -6.25
N LYS A 31 1.09 -14.09 -6.14
CA LYS A 31 1.32 -14.96 -7.28
C LYS A 31 0.12 -15.03 -8.22
N ILE A 32 -1.09 -15.18 -7.69
CA ILE A 32 -2.33 -15.18 -8.48
C ILE A 32 -2.47 -13.85 -9.23
N LEU A 33 -2.35 -12.72 -8.52
CA LEU A 33 -2.53 -11.41 -9.14
C LEU A 33 -1.48 -11.13 -10.23
N GLN A 34 -0.22 -11.53 -10.02
CA GLN A 34 0.84 -11.41 -11.04
C GLN A 34 0.64 -12.36 -12.22
N THR A 35 0.02 -13.53 -12.01
CA THR A 35 -0.24 -14.51 -13.08
C THR A 35 -1.35 -14.05 -14.02
N TYR A 36 -2.38 -13.39 -13.48
CA TYR A 36 -3.59 -13.04 -14.23
C TYR A 36 -3.70 -11.55 -14.57
N SER A 37 -2.67 -10.74 -14.32
CA SER A 37 -2.65 -9.33 -14.70
C SER A 37 -1.24 -8.86 -15.03
N ASP A 38 -1.15 -7.79 -15.83
CA ASP A 38 0.12 -7.11 -16.11
C ASP A 38 0.57 -6.16 -14.97
N ALA A 39 -0.14 -6.18 -13.84
CA ALA A 39 0.13 -5.28 -12.72
C ALA A 39 1.39 -5.69 -11.96
N THR A 40 2.18 -4.70 -11.53
CA THR A 40 3.24 -4.94 -10.54
C THR A 40 2.61 -5.06 -9.15
N VAL A 41 2.56 -6.29 -8.62
CA VAL A 41 2.02 -6.57 -7.28
C VAL A 41 3.16 -6.68 -6.28
N ARG A 42 3.04 -5.96 -5.15
CA ARG A 42 4.03 -5.97 -4.06
C ARG A 42 3.31 -5.89 -2.72
N ARG A 43 3.94 -6.42 -1.67
CA ARG A 43 3.56 -6.13 -0.30
C ARG A 43 3.97 -4.70 0.05
N VAL A 44 3.00 -3.90 0.50
CA VAL A 44 3.18 -2.46 0.75
C VAL A 44 3.04 -2.05 2.22
N GLY A 45 2.57 -2.94 3.09
CA GLY A 45 2.38 -2.64 4.50
C GLY A 45 1.79 -3.78 5.31
N THR A 46 1.29 -3.42 6.50
CA THR A 46 0.58 -4.30 7.44
C THR A 46 -0.53 -3.50 8.12
N VAL A 47 -1.59 -4.18 8.56
CA VAL A 47 -2.64 -3.58 9.38
C VAL A 47 -2.25 -3.71 10.86
N GLN A 48 -2.45 -2.63 11.62
CA GLN A 48 -2.22 -2.61 13.06
C GLN A 48 -3.46 -2.08 13.78
N LYS A 49 -3.61 -2.41 15.07
CA LYS A 49 -4.70 -1.89 15.88
C LYS A 49 -4.57 -0.37 16.02
N GLY A 50 -5.60 0.37 15.61
CA GLY A 50 -5.61 1.82 15.68
C GLY A 50 -6.46 2.43 14.57
N ALA A 51 -6.18 3.70 14.25
CA ALA A 51 -6.81 4.42 13.15
C ALA A 51 -5.75 5.25 12.41
N GLY A 52 -6.01 5.52 11.13
CA GLY A 52 -5.13 6.29 10.29
C GLY A 52 -4.12 5.45 9.50
N VAL A 53 -3.17 6.14 8.86
CA VAL A 53 -2.13 5.55 8.01
C VAL A 53 -0.79 6.19 8.35
N GLU A 54 0.26 5.38 8.46
CA GLU A 54 1.62 5.83 8.71
C GLU A 54 2.55 5.40 7.58
N VAL A 55 3.42 6.32 7.12
CA VAL A 55 4.53 6.02 6.21
C VAL A 55 5.83 6.41 6.93
N PRO A 56 6.40 5.52 7.77
CA PRO A 56 7.48 5.89 8.69
C PRO A 56 8.75 6.40 8.00
N SER A 57 9.08 5.84 6.84
CA SER A 57 10.24 6.25 6.03
C SER A 57 10.15 7.71 5.56
N LEU A 58 8.94 8.26 5.46
CA LEU A 58 8.68 9.64 5.06
C LEU A 58 8.23 10.52 6.23
N LYS A 59 8.15 9.98 7.46
CA LYS A 59 7.63 10.66 8.65
C LYS A 59 6.20 11.20 8.44
N LEU A 60 5.38 10.51 7.64
CA LEU A 60 4.00 10.90 7.37
C LEU A 60 3.03 10.14 8.28
N ARG A 61 1.99 10.84 8.74
CA ARG A 61 0.89 10.30 9.54
C ARG A 61 -0.41 10.97 9.12
N TYR A 62 -1.41 10.16 8.81
CA TYR A 62 -2.77 10.59 8.47
C TYR A 62 -3.73 10.01 9.51
N HIS A 63 -4.67 10.81 10.00
CA HIS A 63 -5.64 10.43 11.02
C HIS A 63 -7.04 10.33 10.44
#